data_AF-A0A352UL11-F1
#
_entry.id   AF-A0A352UL11-F1
#
_cell.length_a   1.000
_cell.length_b   1.000
_cell.length_c   1.000
_cell.angle_alpha   90.00
_cell.angle_beta   90.00
_cell.angle_gamma   90.00
#
_symmetry.space_group_name_H-M   'P 1'
#
loop_
_entity.id
_entity.type
_entity.pdbx_description
1 polymer ?
#
loop_
_entity_poly.entity_id
_entity_poly.type
_entity_poly.pdbx_seq_one_letter_code
_entity_poly.pdbx_strand_id
1 'polypeptide(L)'
;MTAEELLCSLDADPLSRLRWRVLDYFGVLPGGADDTLSDSACLLAAANLVLDLRQNAKREGAGGNPAFDRARFEALKEGRL
;
A
#
# COMPACT_ATOMS: atom_id res chain seq x y z
N MET A 1 -27.87 0.16 12.11
CA MET A 1 -26.45 0.40 11.86
C MET A 1 -26.33 1.48 10.81
N THR A 2 -26.07 2.71 11.23
CA THR A 2 -25.84 3.87 10.36
C THR A 2 -24.36 3.96 9.98
N ALA A 3 -24.04 4.81 8.99
CA ALA A 3 -22.65 5.05 8.58
C ALA A 3 -21.79 5.63 9.72
N GLU A 4 -22.36 6.49 10.57
CA GLU A 4 -21.68 7.08 11.73
C GLU A 4 -21.38 6.02 12.80
N GLU A 5 -22.34 5.13 13.08
CA GLU A 5 -22.14 4.00 14.01
C GLU A 5 -21.02 3.07 13.52
N LEU A 6 -20.95 2.82 12.21
CA LEU A 6 -19.87 2.05 11.59
C LEU A 6 -18.51 2.71 11.75
N LEU A 7 -18.40 4.01 11.46
CA LEU A 7 -17.16 4.76 11.62
C LEU A 7 -16.66 4.74 13.07
N CYS A 8 -17.55 4.93 14.06
CA CYS A 8 -17.20 4.83 15.47
C CYS A 8 -16.72 3.43 15.87
N SER A 9 -17.35 2.37 15.35
CA SER A 9 -16.93 0.99 15.63
C SER A 9 -15.55 0.66 15.05
N LEU A 10 -15.24 1.14 13.84
CA LEU A 10 -13.95 0.93 13.18
C LEU A 10 -12.81 1.74 13.80
N ASP A 11 -13.12 2.90 14.39
CA ASP A 11 -12.14 3.68 15.13
C ASP A 11 -11.81 3.03 16.49
N ALA A 12 -12.79 2.35 17.09
CA ALA A 12 -12.61 1.57 18.32
C ALA A 12 -11.86 0.24 18.10
N ASP A 13 -11.71 -0.23 16.86
CA ASP A 13 -10.97 -1.46 16.52
C ASP A 13 -9.80 -1.19 15.54
N PRO A 14 -8.63 -0.83 16.09
CA PRO A 14 -7.43 -0.56 15.30
C PRO A 14 -6.96 -1.75 14.46
N LEU A 15 -7.24 -2.98 14.90
CA LEU A 15 -6.72 -4.19 14.25
C LEU A 15 -7.54 -4.54 13.01
N SER A 16 -8.86 -4.44 13.08
CA SER A 16 -9.72 -4.58 11.90
C SER A 16 -9.41 -3.51 10.86
N ARG A 17 -9.13 -2.27 11.29
CA ARG A 17 -8.70 -1.20 10.40
C ARG A 17 -7.33 -1.47 9.77
N LEU A 18 -6.39 -2.04 10.53
CA LEU A 18 -5.09 -2.46 10.01
C LEU A 18 -5.24 -3.58 8.97
N ARG A 19 -6.06 -4.59 9.27
CA ARG A 19 -6.34 -5.72 8.37
C ARG A 19 -6.87 -5.23 7.04
N TRP A 20 -7.85 -4.31 7.07
CA TRP A 20 -8.39 -3.69 5.86
C TRP A 20 -7.29 -3.00 5.03
N ARG A 21 -6.45 -2.18 5.66
CA ARG A 21 -5.35 -1.47 4.98
C ARG A 21 -4.33 -2.41 4.37
N VAL A 22 -3.97 -3.48 5.07
CA VAL A 22 -3.03 -4.48 4.58
C VAL A 22 -3.60 -5.18 3.35
N LEU A 23 -4.86 -5.62 3.40
CA LEU A 23 -5.52 -6.29 2.28
C LEU A 23 -5.64 -5.36 1.06
N ASP A 24 -6.06 -4.10 1.27
CA ASP A 24 -6.14 -3.08 0.21
C ASP A 24 -4.79 -2.82 -0.46
N TYR A 25 -3.70 -2.71 0.32
CA TYR A 25 -2.35 -2.54 -0.22
C TYR A 25 -1.94 -3.69 -1.15
N PHE A 26 -2.33 -4.93 -0.82
CA PHE A 26 -2.06 -6.11 -1.65
C PHE A 26 -3.12 -6.34 -2.74
N GLY A 27 -4.12 -5.47 -2.87
CA GLY A 27 -5.19 -5.59 -3.87
C GLY A 27 -6.19 -6.71 -3.58
N VAL A 28 -6.30 -7.15 -2.32
CA VAL A 28 -7.22 -8.20 -1.90
C VAL A 28 -8.46 -7.57 -1.27
N LEU A 29 -9.64 -7.92 -1.78
CA LEU A 29 -10.90 -7.44 -1.18
C LEU A 29 -11.19 -8.22 0.11
N PRO A 30 -11.46 -7.54 1.24
CA PRO A 30 -11.93 -8.21 2.45
C PRO A 30 -13.30 -8.86 2.21
N GLY A 31 -13.48 -10.11 2.64
CA GLY A 31 -14.73 -10.87 2.50
C GLY A 31 -14.71 -12.03 1.50
N GLY A 32 -13.54 -12.43 0.98
CA GLY A 32 -13.37 -13.72 0.28
C GLY A 32 -13.50 -14.91 1.25
N ALA A 33 -13.82 -16.10 0.74
CA ALA A 33 -14.12 -17.31 1.52
C ALA A 33 -13.02 -17.81 2.48
N ASP A 34 -11.82 -17.23 2.43
CA ASP A 34 -10.69 -17.46 3.35
C ASP A 34 -10.41 -16.24 4.25
N ASP A 35 -11.46 -15.73 4.92
CA ASP A 35 -11.42 -14.56 5.81
C ASP A 35 -10.71 -14.83 7.15
N THR A 36 -9.49 -15.38 7.12
CA THR A 36 -8.71 -15.68 8.31
C THR A 36 -7.27 -15.20 8.21
N LEU A 37 -7.08 -13.93 7.87
CA LEU A 37 -5.81 -13.29 8.20
C LEU A 37 -5.75 -13.13 9.72
N SER A 38 -5.13 -14.12 10.38
CA SER A 38 -4.90 -14.10 11.82
C SER A 38 -4.21 -12.80 12.24
N ASP A 39 -4.44 -12.38 13.49
CA ASP A 39 -3.88 -11.14 14.02
C ASP A 39 -2.35 -11.10 13.86
N SER A 40 -1.68 -12.22 14.15
CA SER A 40 -0.23 -12.36 13.95
C SER A 40 0.21 -12.22 12.50
N ALA A 41 -0.54 -12.81 11.55
CA ALA A 41 -0.24 -12.67 10.12
C ALA A 41 -0.49 -11.24 9.62
N CYS A 42 -1.55 -10.58 10.11
CA CYS A 42 -1.83 -9.18 9.84
C CYS A 42 -0.72 -8.26 10.33
N LEU A 43 -0.23 -8.46 11.55
CA LEU A 43 0.87 -7.69 12.11
C LEU A 43 2.18 -7.91 11.34
N LEU A 44 2.48 -9.15 10.94
CA LEU A 44 3.66 -9.46 10.13
C LEU A 44 3.61 -8.80 8.75
N ALA A 45 2.45 -8.86 8.09
CA ALA A 45 2.25 -8.21 6.79
C ALA A 45 2.37 -6.68 6.90
N ALA A 46 1.77 -6.08 7.94
CA ALA A 46 1.91 -4.65 8.22
C ALA A 46 3.36 -4.23 8.49
N ALA A 47 4.13 -5.04 9.22
CA ALA A 47 5.54 -4.77 9.48
C ALA A 47 6.37 -4.77 8.17
N ASN A 48 6.14 -5.76 7.29
CA ASN A 48 6.80 -5.80 5.97
C ASN A 48 6.42 -4.59 5.12
N LEU A 49 5.14 -4.20 5.09
CA LEU A 49 4.70 -2.98 4.41
C LEU A 49 5.46 -1.74 4.89
N VAL A 50 5.64 -1.57 6.20
CA VAL A 50 6.40 -0.44 6.76
C VAL A 50 7.87 -0.50 6.34
N LEU A 51 8.48 -1.69 6.27
CA LEU A 51 9.86 -1.86 5.81
C LEU A 51 9.98 -1.50 4.32
N ASP A 52 9.04 -1.94 3.48
CA ASP A 52 9.02 -1.66 2.04
C ASP A 52 8.84 -0.16 1.79
N LEU A 53 7.92 0.51 2.49
CA LEU A 53 7.73 1.96 2.40
C LEU A 53 8.98 2.72 2.81
N ARG A 54 9.67 2.29 3.88
CA ARG A 54 10.95 2.90 4.30
C ARG A 54 12.05 2.65 3.28
N GLN A 55 12.10 1.47 2.67
CA GLN A 55 13.08 1.16 1.63
C GLN A 55 12.81 1.97 0.36
N ASN A 56 11.55 2.12 -0.03
CA ASN A 56 11.15 2.93 -1.17
C ASN A 56 11.41 4.42 -0.93
N ALA A 57 11.09 4.95 0.25
CA ALA A 57 11.43 6.33 0.60
C ALA A 57 12.96 6.58 0.57
N LYS A 58 13.76 5.59 1.00
CA LYS A 58 15.23 5.65 0.87
C LYS A 58 15.69 5.61 -0.59
N ARG A 59 15.02 4.83 -1.45
CA ARG A 59 15.31 4.77 -2.90
C ARG A 59 14.91 6.05 -3.63
N GLU A 60 13.78 6.65 -3.27
CA GLU A 60 13.33 7.93 -3.82
C GLU A 60 14.23 9.09 -3.38
N GLY A 61 14.76 9.04 -2.14
CA GLY A 61 15.80 9.96 -1.67
C GLY A 61 17.19 9.70 -2.27
N ALA A 62 17.46 8.46 -2.68
CA ALA A 62 18.69 8.06 -3.36
C ALA A 62 18.50 8.10 -4.89
N GLY A 63 18.18 9.29 -5.41
CA GLY A 63 18.42 9.73 -6.78
C GLY A 63 18.00 8.75 -7.89
N GLY A 64 16.94 9.10 -8.61
CA GLY A 64 16.46 8.35 -9.78
C GLY A 64 17.57 7.78 -10.65
N ASN A 65 17.30 6.60 -11.22
CA ASN A 65 18.24 5.84 -12.02
C ASN A 65 19.12 6.75 -12.90
N PRO A 66 20.44 6.87 -12.65
CA PRO A 66 21.31 7.76 -13.41
C PRO A 66 21.42 7.35 -14.89
N ALA A 67 21.02 6.12 -15.23
CA ALA A 67 20.92 5.66 -16.61
C ALA A 67 19.59 6.02 -17.28
N PHE A 68 18.60 6.54 -16.55
CA PHE A 68 17.32 6.95 -17.12
C PHE A 68 17.37 8.43 -17.56
N ASP A 69 17.61 8.63 -18.85
CA ASP A 69 17.54 9.95 -19.48
C ASP A 69 16.07 10.35 -19.69
N ARG A 70 15.58 11.22 -18.79
CA ARG A 70 14.21 11.74 -18.82
C ARG A 70 13.93 12.55 -20.09
N ALA A 71 14.91 13.29 -20.62
CA ALA A 71 14.73 14.13 -21.80
C ALA A 71 14.54 13.27 -23.05
N ARG A 72 15.31 12.17 -23.17
CA ARG A 72 15.16 11.21 -24.26
C ARG A 72 13.82 10.47 -24.22
N PHE A 73 13.32 10.12 -23.03
CA PHE A 73 12.01 9.49 -22.88
C PHE A 73 10.86 10.40 -23.33
N GLU A 74 10.84 11.67 -22.90
CA GLU A 74 9.79 12.61 -23.30
C GLU A 74 9.85 12.93 -24.80
N ALA A 75 11.04 13.04 -25.40
CA ALA A 75 11.19 13.24 -26.84
C ALA A 75 10.59 12.09 -27.68
N LEU A 76 10.77 10.85 -27.23
CA LEU A 76 10.19 9.66 -27.88
C LEU A 76 8.67 9.55 -27.67
N LYS A 77 8.18 9.95 -26.49
CA LYS A 77 6.74 9.90 -26.15
C LYS A 77 5.90 10.86 -26.98
N GLU A 78 6.44 12.02 -27.36
CA GLU A 78 5.76 12.97 -28.25
C GLU A 78 5.89 12.63 -29.75
N GLY A 79 6.57 11.54 -30.10
CA GLY A 79 6.73 11.11 -31.50
C GLY A 79 7.53 12.07 -32.37
N ARG A 80 8.41 12.90 -31.78
CA ARG A 80 9.27 13.84 -32.52
C ARG A 80 10.62 13.21 -32.85
N LEU A 81 10.66 12.47 -33.95
CA LEU A 81 11.89 12.16 -34.70
C LEU A 81 11.69 12.55 -36.16
#